data_AF-A0A435GJ35-F1
#
_entry.id   AF-A0A435GJ35-F1
#
_cell.length_a   1.000
_cell.length_b   1.000
_cell.length_c   1.000
_cell.angle_alpha   90.00
_cell.angle_beta   90.00
_cell.angle_gamma   90.00
#
_symmetry.space_group_name_H-M   'P 1'
#
loop_
_entity.id
_entity.type
_entity.pdbx_description
1 polymer ?
#
loop_
_entity_poly.entity_id
_entity_poly.type
_entity_poly.pdbx_seq_one_letter_code
_entity_poly.pdbx_strand_id
1 'polypeptide(L)' 'MKGSRPVISLLDFDILSRVLTSAIRESPESDSTVQARELVCLYTGKKSADQNLIAALLHASRAQLDVEASKANRPARID' A
#
# COMPACT_ATOMS: atom_id res chain seq x y z
N MET A 1 5.01 -10.75 -20.77
CA MET A 1 3.72 -10.51 -20.08
C MET A 1 3.33 -9.05 -20.32
N LYS A 2 2.22 -8.78 -21.03
CA LYS A 2 1.70 -7.41 -21.14
C LYS A 2 1.18 -7.02 -19.77
N GLY A 3 1.96 -6.23 -19.03
CA GLY A 3 1.57 -5.63 -17.76
C GLY A 3 0.46 -4.62 -18.02
N SER A 4 -0.77 -5.09 -18.21
CA SER A 4 -1.94 -4.22 -18.20
C SER A 4 -2.02 -3.63 -16.81
N ARG A 5 -1.97 -2.30 -16.72
CA ARG A 5 -2.22 -1.58 -15.47
C ARG A 5 -3.54 -2.09 -14.88
N PRO A 6 -3.61 -2.36 -13.57
CA PRO A 6 -4.84 -2.80 -12.95
C PRO A 6 -5.96 -1.79 -13.26
N VAL A 7 -7.13 -2.30 -13.63
CA VAL A 7 -8.31 -1.48 -13.96
C VAL A 7 -8.92 -1.00 -12.64
N ILE A 8 -8.32 0.03 -12.05
CA ILE A 8 -8.76 0.69 -10.82
C ILE A 8 -8.64 2.21 -11.03
N SER A 9 -9.55 2.98 -10.42
CA SER A 9 -9.43 4.43 -10.44
C SER A 9 -8.21 4.89 -9.63
N LEU A 10 -7.61 6.02 -10.01
CA LEU A 10 -6.49 6.59 -9.26
C LEU A 10 -6.88 6.93 -7.81
N LEU A 11 -8.13 7.38 -7.61
CA LEU A 11 -8.65 7.71 -6.28
C LEU A 11 -8.76 6.44 -5.41
N ASP A 12 -9.36 5.38 -5.94
CA ASP A 12 -9.50 4.13 -5.21
C ASP A 12 -8.12 3.54 -4.89
N PHE A 13 -7.18 3.61 -5.84
CA PHE A 13 -5.81 3.18 -5.58
C PHE A 13 -5.15 3.97 -4.44
N ASP A 14 -5.29 5.31 -4.42
CA ASP A 14 -4.76 6.14 -3.33
C ASP A 14 -5.38 5.75 -1.98
N ILE A 15 -6.71 5.59 -1.93
CA ILE A 15 -7.43 5.14 -0.72
C ILE A 15 -6.90 3.79 -0.24
N LEU A 16 -6.83 2.78 -1.13
CA LEU A 16 -6.34 1.45 -0.77
C LEU A 16 -4.89 1.48 -0.29
N SER A 17 -4.02 2.28 -0.92
CA SER A 17 -2.62 2.41 -0.50
C SER A 17 -2.48 3.00 0.91
N ARG A 18 -3.31 4.00 1.25
CA ARG A 18 -3.31 4.63 2.58
C ARG A 18 -3.88 3.69 3.66
N VAL A 19 -4.93 2.95 3.32
CA VAL A 19 -5.51 1.93 4.22
C VAL A 19 -4.48 0.85 4.51
N LEU A 20 -3.81 0.31 3.48
CA LEU A 20 -2.77 -0.69 3.65
C LEU A 20 -1.59 -0.16 4.47
N THR A 21 -1.11 1.05 4.17
CA THR A 21 -0.04 1.71 4.93
C THR A 21 -0.38 1.85 6.41
N SER A 22 -1.63 2.24 6.71
CA SER A 22 -2.12 2.37 8.08
C SER A 22 -2.16 1.02 8.79
N ALA A 23 -2.65 -0.03 8.11
CA ALA A 23 -2.71 -1.39 8.65
C ALA A 23 -1.32 -1.97 8.94
N ILE A 24 -0.34 -1.77 8.04
CA ILE A 24 1.06 -2.18 8.24
C ILE A 24 1.64 -1.44 9.46
N ARG A 25 1.34 -0.16 9.62
CA ARG A 25 1.84 0.63 10.77
C ARG A 25 1.24 0.17 12.09
N GLU A 26 -0.04 -0.18 12.10
CA GLU A 26 -0.74 -0.66 13.31
C GLU A 26 -0.30 -2.07 13.69
N SER A 27 0.07 -2.91 12.71
CA SER A 27 0.54 -4.27 12.94
C SER A 27 1.75 -4.61 12.07
N PRO A 28 2.97 -4.14 12.45
CA PRO A 28 4.17 -4.32 11.65
C PRO A 28 4.65 -5.77 11.55
N GLU A 29 4.27 -6.62 12.51
CA GLU A 29 4.58 -8.06 12.53
C GLU A 29 3.65 -8.88 11.61
N SER A 30 2.55 -8.28 11.14
CA SER A 30 1.61 -8.94 10.24
C SER A 30 2.16 -9.04 8.82
N ASP A 31 1.82 -10.11 8.11
CA ASP A 31 2.21 -10.26 6.70
C ASP A 31 1.49 -9.23 5.82
N SER A 32 2.22 -8.17 5.47
CA SER A 32 1.74 -7.11 4.57
C SER A 32 1.18 -7.64 3.24
N THR A 33 1.68 -8.77 2.74
CA THR A 33 1.19 -9.40 1.50
C THR A 33 -0.21 -9.97 1.69
N VAL A 34 -0.46 -10.61 2.85
CA VAL A 34 -1.80 -11.11 3.22
C VAL A 34 -2.77 -9.95 3.37
N GLN A 35 -2.37 -8.89 4.09
CA GLN A 35 -3.19 -7.69 4.26
C GLN A 35 -3.54 -7.04 2.92
N ALA A 36 -2.56 -6.88 2.03
CA ALA A 36 -2.79 -6.32 0.69
C ALA A 36 -3.75 -7.20 -0.14
N ARG A 37 -3.60 -8.52 -0.07
CA ARG A 37 -4.47 -9.48 -0.77
C ARG A 37 -5.90 -9.40 -0.25
N GLU A 38 -6.10 -9.40 1.06
CA GLU A 38 -7.42 -9.28 1.68
C GLU A 38 -8.09 -7.97 1.30
N LEU A 39 -7.34 -6.87 1.33
CA LEU A 39 -7.83 -5.55 0.95
C LEU A 39 -8.29 -5.50 -0.51
N VAL A 40 -7.53 -6.09 -1.44
CA VAL A 40 -7.93 -6.18 -2.86
C VAL A 40 -9.17 -7.07 -3.03
N CYS A 41 -9.25 -8.20 -2.33
CA CYS A 41 -10.43 -9.07 -2.37
C CYS A 41 -11.68 -8.33 -1.84
N LEU A 42 -11.56 -7.59 -0.74
CA LEU A 42 -12.64 -6.79 -0.16
C LEU A 42 -13.12 -5.71 -1.13
N TYR A 43 -12.20 -4.94 -1.70
CA TYR A 43 -12.53 -3.87 -2.65
C TYR A 43 -13.20 -4.40 -3.92
N THR A 44 -12.67 -5.47 -4.50
CA THR A 44 -13.18 -6.01 -5.77
C THR A 44 -14.41 -6.89 -5.60
N GLY A 45 -14.72 -7.34 -4.38
CA GLY A 45 -15.73 -8.37 -4.10
C GLY A 45 -15.37 -9.75 -4.67
N LYS A 46 -14.11 -9.96 -5.09
CA LYS A 46 -13.66 -11.20 -5.73
C LYS A 46 -12.90 -12.07 -4.74
N LYS A 47 -13.01 -13.39 -4.92
CA LYS A 47 -12.22 -14.38 -4.16
C LYS A 47 -10.74 -14.40 -4.56
N SER A 48 -10.42 -13.94 -5.76
CA SER A 48 -9.06 -13.82 -6.26
C SER A 48 -8.65 -12.35 -6.37
N ALA A 49 -7.47 -12.05 -5.86
CA ALA A 49 -6.86 -10.73 -5.96
C ALA A 49 -5.91 -10.65 -7.16
N ASP A 50 -5.97 -9.54 -7.88
CA ASP A 50 -5.04 -9.23 -8.96
C ASP A 50 -3.62 -9.04 -8.38
N GLN A 51 -2.69 -9.87 -8.83
CA GLN A 51 -1.30 -9.86 -8.33
C GLN A 51 -0.55 -8.57 -8.68
N ASN A 52 -0.86 -7.95 -9.83
CA ASN A 52 -0.26 -6.68 -10.21
C ASN A 52 -0.77 -5.56 -9.31
N LEU A 53 -2.05 -5.59 -8.92
CA LEU A 53 -2.62 -4.63 -7.99
C LEU A 53 -2.04 -4.79 -6.58
N ILE A 54 -1.90 -6.04 -6.10
CA ILE A 54 -1.23 -6.32 -4.82
C ILE A 54 0.20 -5.77 -4.82
N ALA A 55 0.98 -6.08 -5.85
CA ALA A 55 2.36 -5.61 -5.96
C ALA A 55 2.45 -4.07 -5.99
N ALA A 56 1.56 -3.41 -6.73
CA ALA A 56 1.50 -1.95 -6.80
C ALA A 56 1.14 -1.33 -5.44
N LEU A 57 0.18 -1.90 -4.70
CA LEU A 57 -0.20 -1.42 -3.38
C LEU A 57 0.93 -1.58 -2.36
N LEU A 58 1.61 -2.73 -2.35
CA LEU A 58 2.77 -2.96 -1.48
C LEU A 58 3.90 -1.97 -1.76
N HIS A 59 4.22 -1.76 -3.04
CA HIS A 59 5.26 -0.81 -3.44
C HIS A 59 4.90 0.63 -3.03
N ALA A 60 3.65 1.06 -3.27
CA ALA A 60 3.19 2.39 -2.89
C ALA A 60 3.22 2.58 -1.36
N SER A 61 2.77 1.58 -0.60
CA SER A 61 2.73 1.65 0.86
C SER A 61 4.13 1.73 1.47
N ARG A 62 5.07 0.94 0.94
CA ARG A 62 6.47 0.97 1.40
C ARG A 62 7.14 2.30 1.10
N ALA A 63 6.91 2.85 -0.10
CA ALA A 63 7.40 4.18 -0.46
C ALA A 63 6.82 5.28 0.45
N GLN A 64 5.54 5.17 0.85
CA GLN A 64 4.93 6.11 1.81
C GLN A 64 5.59 6.02 3.20
N LEU A 65 5.79 4.81 3.72
CA LEU A 65 6.48 4.59 5.00
C LEU A 65 7.93 5.11 4.97
N ASP A 66 8.67 4.86 3.89
CA ASP A 66 10.06 5.32 3.74
C ASP A 66 10.15 6.85 3.73
N VAL A 67 9.19 7.53 3.07
CA VAL A 67 9.09 8.99 3.07
C VAL A 67 8.76 9.53 4.45
N GLU A 68 7.86 8.87 5.20
CA GLU A 68 7.54 9.25 6.57
C GLU A 68 8.74 9.08 7.52
N ALA A 69 9.43 7.93 7.45
CA ALA A 69 10.64 7.67 8.22
C ALA A 69 11.74 8.70 7.92
N SER A 70 11.92 9.04 6.64
CA SER A 70 12.88 10.07 6.20
C SER A 70 12.54 11.47 6.73
N LYS A 71 11.27 11.79 6.94
CA LYS A 71 10.85 13.07 7.55
C LYS A 71 11.07 13.06 9.06
N ALA A 72 10.80 11.95 9.73
CA ALA A 72 11.02 11.81 11.17
C ALA A 72 12.51 11.92 11.54
N ASN A 73 13.42 11.48 10.65
CA ASN A 73 14.87 11.52 10.87
C ASN A 73 15.53 12.86 10.49
N ARG A 74 14.78 13.91 10.09
CA ARG A 74 15.38 15.21 9.82
C ARG A 74 15.74 15.91 11.15
N PRO A 75 17.00 16.32 11.36
CA PRO A 75 17.33 17.15 12.50
C PRO A 75 16.51 18.44 12.43
N ALA A 76 15.91 18.84 13.54
CA ALA A 76 15.30 20.15 13.64
C ALA A 76 16.37 21.18 13.26
N ARG A 77 16.11 21.96 12.19
CA ARG A 77 16.95 23.13 11.90
C ARG A 77 16.85 24.02 13.13
N ILE A 78 17.96 24.15 13.84
CA ILE A 78 18.14 25.19 14.85
C ILE A 78 18.44 26.44 14.00
N ASP A 79 17.45 27.32 13.86
CA ASP A 79 17.64 28.71 13.43
C ASP A 79 18.30 29.51 14.56
#